data_AF-A0A5Q4YE10-F1
#
_entry.id   AF-A0A5Q4YE10-F1
#
_cell.length_a   1.000
_cell.length_b   1.000
_cell.length_c   1.000
_cell.angle_alpha   90.00
_cell.angle_beta   90.00
_cell.angle_gamma   90.00
#
_symmetry.space_group_name_H-M   'P 1'
#
loop_
_entity.id
_entity.type
_entity.pdbx_description
1 polymer ?
#
loop_
_entity_poly.entity_id
_entity_poly.type
_entity_poly.pdbx_seq_one_letter_code
_entity_poly.pdbx_strand_id
1 'polypeptide(L)'
;MSSHAGGRPPTIPASTPHLLLLIALGAIPGLAWILGGAGPIGPLLSILLVAAVATGRNPVERLTAALGYYAAGCWPIVGAVAGYWGTGHAGVGLMAWAACSVALAVPWALATRGPGLLFALAATALPPLGVIGWLSPLNAAGMLFPGMGWLGLAVAVAAMLAMNTALPALTGQGRPGLFAGISRSMLLFAAIVAIGANVLASPASTPPGWVGVQTHIVPSKGNVLRAIQNNQSIIDAGLAQGKGARVVIFPEC
;
A
#
# COMPACT_ATOMS: atom_id res chain seq x y z
N MET A 1 8.73 52.07 -12.19
CA MET A 1 8.31 51.08 -11.17
C MET A 1 6.89 50.64 -11.50
N SER A 2 6.72 49.46 -12.11
CA SER A 2 5.38 48.87 -12.34
C SER A 2 5.40 47.45 -11.79
N SER A 3 4.69 47.28 -10.68
CA SER A 3 4.52 46.03 -9.96
C SER A 3 3.47 45.19 -10.70
N HIS A 4 3.91 44.20 -11.47
CA HIS A 4 3.03 43.14 -11.95
C HIS A 4 2.62 42.25 -10.76
N ALA A 5 1.43 42.52 -10.23
CA ALA A 5 0.75 41.64 -9.30
C ALA A 5 0.42 40.31 -10.01
N GLY A 6 1.21 39.29 -9.72
CA GLY A 6 0.96 37.91 -10.13
C GLY A 6 -0.25 37.35 -9.36
N GLY A 7 -1.46 37.64 -9.84
CA GLY A 7 -2.67 36.99 -9.36
C GLY A 7 -2.57 35.48 -9.60
N ARG A 8 -2.66 34.68 -8.52
CA ARG A 8 -2.87 33.23 -8.66
C ARG A 8 -4.17 33.03 -9.44
N PRO A 9 -4.19 32.20 -10.50
CA PRO A 9 -5.42 31.90 -11.21
C PRO A 9 -6.45 31.30 -10.23
N PRO A 10 -7.75 31.60 -10.41
CA PRO A 10 -8.80 31.09 -9.54
C PRO A 10 -8.82 29.56 -9.56
N THR A 11 -8.86 28.95 -8.38
CA THR A 11 -9.05 27.50 -8.23
C THR A 11 -10.49 27.18 -8.59
N ILE A 12 -10.71 26.67 -9.80
CA ILE A 12 -12.01 26.17 -10.24
C ILE A 12 -12.39 24.98 -9.33
N PRO A 13 -13.56 24.99 -8.68
CA PRO A 13 -14.00 23.86 -7.87
C PRO A 13 -14.12 22.60 -8.74
N ALA A 14 -13.63 21.47 -8.22
CA ALA A 14 -13.73 20.19 -8.91
C ALA A 14 -15.20 19.85 -9.19
N SER A 15 -15.48 19.37 -10.40
CA SER A 15 -16.81 18.84 -10.72
C SER A 15 -17.02 17.50 -10.02
N THR A 16 -18.26 17.20 -9.62
CA THR A 16 -18.65 15.92 -9.02
C THR A 16 -18.12 14.68 -9.76
N PRO A 17 -18.18 14.58 -11.12
CA PRO A 17 -17.62 13.41 -11.83
C PRO A 17 -16.10 13.28 -11.68
N HIS A 18 -15.36 14.39 -11.55
CA HIS A 18 -13.91 14.35 -11.32
C HIS A 18 -13.57 13.80 -9.93
N LEU A 19 -14.33 14.20 -8.91
CA LEU A 19 -14.14 13.68 -7.55
C LEU A 19 -14.44 12.18 -7.48
N LEU A 20 -15.50 11.71 -8.15
CA LEU A 20 -15.80 10.28 -8.24
C LEU A 20 -14.69 9.49 -8.94
N LEU A 21 -14.11 10.05 -9.99
CA LEU A 21 -12.96 9.44 -10.67
C LEU A 21 -11.75 9.31 -9.73
N LEU A 22 -11.44 10.35 -8.96
CA LEU A 22 -10.34 10.31 -7.99
C LEU A 22 -10.57 9.28 -6.89
N ILE A 23 -11.80 9.16 -6.40
CA ILE A 23 -12.19 8.09 -5.46
C ILE A 23 -11.94 6.73 -6.09
N ALA A 24 -12.37 6.50 -7.34
CA ALA A 24 -12.17 5.23 -8.02
C ALA A 24 -10.68 4.91 -8.23
N LEU A 25 -9.88 5.90 -8.67
CA LEU A 25 -8.43 5.77 -8.86
C LEU A 25 -7.70 5.41 -7.57
N GLY A 26 -8.15 5.91 -6.42
CA GLY A 26 -7.64 5.51 -5.11
C GLY A 26 -8.17 4.16 -4.64
N ALA A 27 -9.48 3.93 -4.76
CA ALA A 27 -10.14 2.75 -4.23
C ALA A 27 -9.68 1.45 -4.90
N ILE A 28 -9.40 1.46 -6.21
CA ILE A 28 -8.92 0.27 -6.94
C ILE A 28 -7.65 -0.32 -6.30
N PRO A 29 -6.54 0.43 -6.13
CA PRO A 29 -5.36 -0.08 -5.44
C PRO A 29 -5.58 -0.33 -3.94
N GLY A 30 -6.56 0.32 -3.31
CA GLY A 30 -6.97 0.00 -1.93
C GLY A 30 -7.61 -1.39 -1.83
N LEU A 31 -8.52 -1.72 -2.76
CA LEU A 31 -9.18 -3.02 -2.86
C LEU A 31 -8.19 -4.14 -3.20
N ALA A 32 -7.08 -3.83 -3.88
CA ALA A 32 -6.03 -4.80 -4.18
C ALA A 32 -5.46 -5.48 -2.92
N TRP A 33 -5.45 -4.79 -1.77
CA TRP A 33 -5.06 -5.39 -0.48
C TRP A 33 -6.05 -6.43 0.03
N ILE A 34 -7.33 -6.28 -0.31
CA ILE A 34 -8.37 -7.21 0.11
C ILE A 34 -8.44 -8.38 -0.85
N LEU A 35 -8.50 -8.08 -2.15
CA LEU A 35 -8.67 -9.08 -3.21
C LEU A 35 -7.38 -9.90 -3.45
N GLY A 36 -6.22 -9.30 -3.17
CA GLY A 36 -4.93 -9.96 -3.29
C GLY A 36 -4.65 -10.98 -2.18
N GLY A 37 -5.41 -10.97 -1.09
CA GLY A 37 -5.19 -11.83 0.07
C GLY A 37 -3.75 -11.73 0.60
N ALA A 38 -3.11 -12.87 0.86
CA ALA A 38 -1.70 -12.94 1.25
C ALA A 38 -0.71 -12.78 0.08
N GLY A 39 -1.22 -12.56 -1.14
CA GLY A 39 -0.40 -12.43 -2.35
C GLY A 39 0.27 -11.06 -2.51
N PRO A 40 1.17 -10.92 -3.49
CA PRO A 40 1.97 -9.70 -3.68
C PRO A 40 1.16 -8.53 -4.27
N ILE A 41 -0.08 -8.76 -4.71
CA ILE A 41 -0.88 -7.80 -5.49
C ILE A 41 -1.16 -6.51 -4.69
N GLY A 42 -1.52 -6.61 -3.41
CA GLY A 42 -1.77 -5.46 -2.54
C GLY A 42 -0.54 -4.55 -2.40
N PRO A 43 0.59 -5.08 -1.88
CA PRO A 43 1.85 -4.36 -1.81
C PRO A 43 2.31 -3.80 -3.16
N LEU A 44 2.22 -4.57 -4.25
CA LEU A 44 2.63 -4.13 -5.58
C LEU A 44 1.82 -2.93 -6.09
N LEU A 45 0.49 -3.01 -5.99
CA LEU A 45 -0.41 -1.96 -6.49
C LEU A 45 -0.50 -0.75 -5.56
N SER A 46 0.06 -0.82 -4.35
CA SER A 46 0.11 0.32 -3.41
C SER A 46 0.82 1.55 -3.97
N ILE A 47 1.78 1.37 -4.90
CA ILE A 47 2.45 2.48 -5.59
C ILE A 47 1.48 3.35 -6.42
N LEU A 48 0.35 2.78 -6.86
CA LEU A 48 -0.66 3.51 -7.62
C LEU A 48 -1.38 4.58 -6.79
N LEU A 49 -1.32 4.53 -5.46
CA LEU A 49 -1.75 5.65 -4.60
C LEU A 49 -1.01 6.94 -4.99
N VAL A 50 0.31 6.86 -5.20
CA VAL A 50 1.13 8.01 -5.58
C VAL A 50 0.68 8.55 -6.94
N ALA A 51 0.37 7.66 -7.88
CA ALA A 51 -0.15 8.04 -9.18
C ALA A 51 -1.52 8.73 -9.07
N ALA A 52 -2.45 8.17 -8.29
CA ALA A 52 -3.77 8.76 -8.08
C ALA A 52 -3.67 10.15 -7.43
N VAL A 53 -2.86 10.29 -6.38
CA VAL A 53 -2.64 11.58 -5.69
C VAL A 53 -1.95 12.61 -6.61
N ALA A 54 -1.02 12.18 -7.47
CA ALA A 54 -0.36 13.08 -8.42
C ALA A 54 -1.35 13.72 -9.42
N THR A 55 -2.49 13.08 -9.72
CA THR A 55 -3.51 13.65 -10.61
C THR A 55 -4.38 14.75 -9.96
N GLY A 56 -4.30 14.90 -8.64
CA GLY A 56 -5.04 15.92 -7.90
C GLY A 56 -4.43 17.31 -8.04
N ARG A 57 -5.26 18.29 -8.42
CA ARG A 57 -4.85 19.68 -8.67
C ARG A 57 -4.70 20.50 -7.40
N ASN A 58 -5.54 20.20 -6.40
CA ASN A 58 -5.62 20.91 -5.13
C ASN A 58 -5.55 19.91 -3.95
N PRO A 59 -5.34 20.38 -2.71
CA PRO A 59 -5.24 19.49 -1.55
C PRO A 59 -6.48 18.62 -1.33
N VAL A 60 -7.68 19.11 -1.67
CA VAL A 60 -8.93 18.38 -1.52
C VAL A 60 -8.98 17.19 -2.48
N GLU A 61 -8.66 17.38 -3.75
CA GLU A 61 -8.61 16.29 -4.75
C GLU A 61 -7.61 15.20 -4.35
N ARG A 62 -6.44 15.59 -3.83
CA ARG A 62 -5.43 14.63 -3.34
C ARG A 62 -5.91 13.86 -2.13
N LEU A 63 -6.52 14.57 -1.18
CA LEU A 63 -7.15 13.97 -0.02
C LEU A 63 -8.26 13.01 -0.43
N THR A 64 -9.09 13.36 -1.42
CA THR A 64 -10.15 12.51 -1.96
C THR A 64 -9.60 11.22 -2.57
N ALA A 65 -8.54 11.29 -3.37
CA ALA A 65 -7.89 10.10 -3.91
C ALA A 65 -7.31 9.20 -2.81
N ALA A 66 -6.60 9.79 -1.84
CA ALA A 66 -6.05 9.06 -0.71
C ALA A 66 -7.13 8.46 0.21
N LEU A 67 -8.22 9.19 0.44
CA LEU A 67 -9.38 8.69 1.18
C LEU A 67 -10.01 7.49 0.48
N GLY A 68 -10.15 7.51 -0.85
CA GLY A 68 -10.64 6.35 -1.60
C GLY A 68 -9.77 5.10 -1.37
N TYR A 69 -8.45 5.27 -1.40
CA TYR A 69 -7.48 4.21 -1.16
C TYR A 69 -7.58 3.63 0.25
N TYR A 70 -7.47 4.48 1.28
CA TYR A 70 -7.49 4.01 2.67
C TYR A 70 -8.88 3.60 3.14
N ALA A 71 -9.97 4.19 2.62
CA ALA A 71 -11.32 3.74 2.93
C ALA A 71 -11.56 2.32 2.40
N ALA A 72 -11.15 2.05 1.16
CA ALA A 72 -11.26 0.71 0.58
C ALA A 72 -10.37 -0.28 1.31
N GLY A 73 -9.07 0.02 1.45
CA GLY A 73 -8.11 -0.94 1.97
C GLY A 73 -8.12 -1.13 3.49
N CYS A 74 -8.62 -0.17 4.28
CA CYS A 74 -8.77 -0.32 5.73
C CYS A 74 -10.08 -1.02 6.14
N TRP A 75 -10.96 -1.38 5.21
CA TRP A 75 -12.22 -2.06 5.52
C TRP A 75 -12.11 -3.28 6.47
N PRO A 76 -11.04 -4.12 6.40
CA PRO A 76 -10.87 -5.24 7.32
C PRO A 76 -10.85 -4.87 8.81
N ILE A 77 -10.58 -3.60 9.18
CA ILE A 77 -10.65 -3.12 10.58
C ILE A 77 -12.01 -3.42 11.20
N VAL A 78 -13.10 -3.23 10.44
CA VAL A 78 -14.46 -3.47 10.94
C VAL A 78 -14.63 -4.92 11.35
N GLY A 79 -14.16 -5.85 10.52
CA GLY A 79 -14.16 -7.28 10.78
C GLY A 79 -13.24 -7.68 11.94
N ALA A 80 -12.05 -7.08 12.02
CA ALA A 80 -11.10 -7.33 13.10
C ALA A 80 -11.66 -6.92 14.47
N VAL A 81 -12.27 -5.72 14.55
CA VAL A 81 -12.91 -5.24 15.78
C VAL A 81 -14.09 -6.12 16.19
N ALA A 82 -14.95 -6.49 15.24
CA ALA A 82 -16.07 -7.39 15.51
C ALA A 82 -15.63 -8.80 15.91
N GLY A 83 -14.51 -9.29 15.36
CA GLY A 83 -13.93 -10.58 15.71
C GLY A 83 -13.30 -10.60 17.10
N TYR A 84 -12.63 -9.51 17.49
CA TYR A 84 -11.89 -9.44 18.75
C TYR A 84 -12.77 -9.02 19.94
N TRP A 85 -13.65 -8.03 19.77
CA TRP A 85 -14.55 -7.53 20.83
C TRP A 85 -15.98 -8.05 20.71
N GLY A 86 -16.29 -8.84 19.68
CA GLY A 86 -17.63 -9.38 19.44
C GLY A 86 -18.51 -8.44 18.59
N THR A 87 -19.58 -9.01 18.03
CA THR A 87 -20.44 -8.34 17.03
C THR A 87 -21.19 -7.11 17.56
N GLY A 88 -21.37 -6.99 18.88
CA GLY A 88 -21.97 -5.80 19.51
C GLY A 88 -21.16 -4.51 19.38
N HIS A 89 -19.88 -4.61 18.97
CA HIS A 89 -18.96 -3.47 18.83
C HIS A 89 -18.79 -2.99 17.38
N ALA A 90 -19.71 -3.33 16.47
CA ALA A 90 -19.65 -2.92 15.07
C ALA A 90 -19.52 -1.40 14.87
N GLY A 91 -20.18 -0.60 15.71
CA GLY A 91 -20.05 0.87 15.68
C GLY A 91 -18.63 1.34 15.99
N VAL A 92 -17.94 0.69 16.93
CA VAL A 92 -16.52 0.97 17.23
C VAL A 92 -15.63 0.59 16.05
N GLY A 93 -15.93 -0.52 15.37
CA GLY A 93 -15.25 -0.93 14.14
C GLY A 93 -15.38 0.11 13.03
N LEU A 94 -16.58 0.65 12.81
CA LEU A 94 -16.82 1.72 11.83
C LEU A 94 -16.09 3.02 12.19
N MET A 95 -16.10 3.41 13.47
CA MET A 95 -15.35 4.59 13.93
C MET A 95 -13.84 4.41 13.76
N ALA A 96 -13.31 3.23 14.10
CA ALA A 96 -11.89 2.91 13.94
C ALA A 96 -11.48 2.90 12.46
N TRP A 97 -12.32 2.33 11.59
CA TRP A 97 -12.16 2.37 10.14
C TRP A 97 -12.10 3.82 9.63
N ALA A 98 -13.11 4.62 9.95
CA ALA A 98 -13.18 6.01 9.51
C ALA A 98 -11.98 6.84 10.03
N ALA A 99 -11.63 6.68 11.30
CA ALA A 99 -10.49 7.36 11.91
C ALA A 99 -9.17 6.99 11.24
N CYS A 100 -8.91 5.69 11.00
CA CYS A 100 -7.70 5.24 10.32
C CYS A 100 -7.63 5.75 8.88
N SER A 101 -8.74 5.66 8.14
CA SER A 101 -8.78 6.12 6.74
C SER A 101 -8.51 7.61 6.61
N VAL A 102 -9.07 8.44 7.51
CA VAL A 102 -8.81 9.89 7.52
C VAL A 102 -7.37 10.18 7.97
N ALA A 103 -6.91 9.58 9.08
CA ALA A 103 -5.59 9.83 9.62
C ALA A 103 -4.46 9.52 8.62
N LEU A 104 -4.61 8.42 7.86
CA LEU A 104 -3.66 8.02 6.83
C LEU A 104 -3.77 8.85 5.55
N ALA A 105 -4.96 9.36 5.21
CA ALA A 105 -5.17 10.17 4.01
C ALA A 105 -4.67 11.61 4.15
N VAL A 106 -4.76 12.21 5.34
CA VAL A 106 -4.42 13.63 5.58
C VAL A 106 -3.02 14.02 5.09
N PRO A 107 -1.94 13.26 5.37
CA PRO A 107 -0.60 13.61 4.90
C PRO A 107 -0.50 13.79 3.38
N TRP A 108 -1.31 13.05 2.60
CA TRP A 108 -1.30 13.09 1.14
C TRP A 108 -1.88 14.38 0.54
N ALA A 109 -2.66 15.14 1.30
CA ALA A 109 -3.11 16.47 0.87
C ALA A 109 -1.93 17.41 0.57
N LEU A 110 -0.81 17.21 1.26
CA LEU A 110 0.42 17.99 1.13
C LEU A 110 1.35 17.51 0.00
N ALA A 111 1.05 16.38 -0.65
CA ALA A 111 1.85 15.77 -1.72
C ALA A 111 1.79 16.56 -3.06
N THR A 112 1.91 17.88 -2.98
CA THR A 112 2.02 18.81 -4.11
C THR A 112 3.32 18.66 -4.89
N ARG A 113 4.42 18.45 -4.17
CA ARG A 113 5.81 18.49 -4.65
C ARG A 113 6.62 17.44 -3.91
N GLY A 114 7.84 17.19 -4.37
CA GLY A 114 8.75 16.19 -3.79
C GLY A 114 8.80 16.20 -2.26
N PRO A 115 9.04 17.33 -1.58
CA PRO A 115 9.08 17.37 -0.11
C PRO A 115 7.76 16.95 0.56
N GLY A 116 6.62 17.36 0.00
CA GLY A 116 5.30 16.98 0.52
C GLY A 116 4.98 15.49 0.31
N LEU A 117 5.43 14.92 -0.81
CA LEU A 117 5.34 13.48 -1.05
C LEU A 117 6.22 12.70 -0.06
N LEU A 118 7.47 13.14 0.13
CA LEU A 118 8.38 12.52 1.10
C LEU A 118 7.82 12.60 2.51
N PHE A 119 7.22 13.72 2.88
CA PHE A 119 6.52 13.86 4.15
C PHE A 119 5.35 12.87 4.25
N ALA A 120 4.50 12.73 3.22
CA ALA A 120 3.40 11.77 3.25
C ALA A 120 3.87 10.31 3.37
N LEU A 121 4.92 9.95 2.64
CA LEU A 121 5.55 8.63 2.72
C LEU A 121 6.14 8.38 4.11
N ALA A 122 6.89 9.35 4.67
CA ALA A 122 7.49 9.23 5.99
C ALA A 122 6.42 9.19 7.08
N ALA A 123 5.41 10.06 7.02
CA ALA A 123 4.32 10.11 7.97
C ALA A 123 3.56 8.78 8.01
N THR A 124 3.26 8.18 6.86
CA THR A 124 2.52 6.92 6.79
C THR A 124 3.38 5.67 7.03
N ALA A 125 4.71 5.80 7.06
CA ALA A 125 5.63 4.70 7.34
C ALA A 125 6.20 4.71 8.76
N LEU A 126 6.31 5.88 9.38
CA LEU A 126 6.90 6.05 10.71
C LEU A 126 5.81 6.16 11.79
N PRO A 127 6.09 5.75 13.03
CA PRO A 127 5.18 6.00 14.15
C PRO A 127 4.85 7.50 14.29
N PRO A 128 3.60 7.86 14.65
CA PRO A 128 2.53 6.96 15.10
C PRO A 128 1.70 6.34 13.97
N LEU A 129 1.57 6.99 12.80
CA LEU A 129 0.67 6.53 11.74
C LEU A 129 1.17 5.24 11.07
N GLY A 130 2.48 5.01 11.02
CA GLY A 130 3.06 3.77 10.52
C GLY A 130 2.57 2.51 11.25
N VAL A 131 2.14 2.63 12.51
CA VAL A 131 1.57 1.51 13.29
C VAL A 131 0.25 1.03 12.67
N ILE A 132 -0.55 1.95 12.14
CA ILE A 132 -1.81 1.65 11.43
C ILE A 132 -1.64 1.72 9.91
N GLY A 133 -0.42 1.95 9.42
CA GLY A 133 -0.10 2.27 8.03
C GLY A 133 0.31 1.07 7.18
N TRP A 134 -0.30 -0.10 7.36
CA TRP A 134 0.08 -1.31 6.62
C TRP A 134 -0.13 -1.20 5.10
N LEU A 135 -0.92 -0.22 4.64
CA LEU A 135 -1.12 0.09 3.22
C LEU A 135 -0.07 1.07 2.68
N SER A 136 1.11 1.18 3.30
CA SER A 136 2.14 2.09 2.83
C SER A 136 2.57 1.77 1.39
N PRO A 137 2.64 2.76 0.48
CA PRO A 137 3.18 2.58 -0.87
C PRO A 137 4.63 2.08 -0.88
N LEU A 138 5.38 2.27 0.21
CA LEU A 138 6.74 1.76 0.34
C LEU A 138 6.79 0.23 0.32
N ASN A 139 5.68 -0.46 0.62
CA ASN A 139 5.59 -1.92 0.51
C ASN A 139 5.78 -2.41 -0.93
N ALA A 140 5.51 -1.56 -1.93
CA ALA A 140 5.81 -1.88 -3.32
C ALA A 140 7.31 -2.08 -3.58
N ALA A 141 8.19 -1.46 -2.79
CA ALA A 141 9.64 -1.57 -3.00
C ALA A 141 10.13 -3.01 -2.84
N GLY A 142 9.62 -3.75 -1.86
CA GLY A 142 9.99 -5.15 -1.65
C GLY A 142 9.54 -6.08 -2.79
N MET A 143 8.40 -5.75 -3.43
CA MET A 143 7.88 -6.52 -4.56
C MET A 143 8.56 -6.15 -5.88
N LEU A 144 8.84 -4.86 -6.10
CA LEU A 144 9.47 -4.39 -7.33
C LEU A 144 10.97 -4.70 -7.36
N PHE A 145 11.64 -4.67 -6.21
CA PHE A 145 13.10 -4.78 -6.10
C PHE A 145 13.51 -5.86 -5.09
N PRO A 146 13.11 -7.13 -5.31
CA PRO A 146 13.40 -8.22 -4.38
C PRO A 146 14.92 -8.39 -4.19
N GLY A 147 15.35 -8.58 -2.94
CA GLY A 147 16.76 -8.81 -2.60
C GLY A 147 17.69 -7.58 -2.69
N MET A 148 17.19 -6.40 -3.09
CA MET A 148 18.02 -5.20 -3.26
C MET A 148 18.15 -4.33 -1.98
N GLY A 149 17.37 -4.63 -0.93
CA GLY A 149 17.41 -3.92 0.34
C GLY A 149 17.20 -2.40 0.20
N TRP A 150 18.10 -1.60 0.80
CA TRP A 150 18.02 -0.14 0.79
C TRP A 150 18.11 0.49 -0.60
N LEU A 151 18.83 -0.15 -1.53
CA LEU A 151 18.91 0.35 -2.92
C LEU A 151 17.54 0.22 -3.61
N GLY A 152 16.85 -0.90 -3.41
CA GLY A 152 15.49 -1.09 -3.93
C GLY A 152 14.51 -0.05 -3.39
N LEU A 153 14.59 0.25 -2.09
CA LEU A 153 13.80 1.32 -1.48
C LEU A 153 14.11 2.69 -2.08
N ALA A 154 15.39 3.03 -2.27
CA ALA A 154 15.80 4.30 -2.87
C ALA A 154 15.28 4.46 -4.31
N VAL A 155 15.37 3.40 -5.12
CA VAL A 155 14.84 3.39 -6.50
C VAL A 155 13.32 3.53 -6.49
N ALA A 156 12.61 2.85 -5.58
CA ALA A 156 11.15 2.96 -5.45
C ALA A 156 10.71 4.39 -5.07
N VAL A 157 11.37 5.01 -4.09
CA VAL A 157 11.06 6.40 -3.68
C VAL A 157 11.36 7.38 -4.82
N ALA A 158 12.47 7.20 -5.53
CA ALA A 158 12.81 8.03 -6.68
C ALA A 158 11.82 7.84 -7.85
N ALA A 159 11.31 6.62 -8.07
CA ALA A 159 10.23 6.37 -9.02
C ALA A 159 8.93 7.07 -8.60
N MET A 160 8.54 7.03 -7.33
CA MET A 160 7.36 7.74 -6.81
C MET A 160 7.50 9.27 -6.96
N LEU A 161 8.69 9.82 -6.71
CA LEU A 161 8.98 11.23 -6.98
C LEU A 161 8.84 11.58 -8.46
N ALA A 162 9.35 10.70 -9.33
CA ALA A 162 9.23 10.85 -10.78
C ALA A 162 7.78 10.71 -11.28
N MET A 163 6.95 9.87 -10.65
CA MET A 163 5.51 9.81 -10.95
C MET A 163 4.83 11.14 -10.61
N ASN A 164 5.14 11.69 -9.43
CA ASN A 164 4.54 12.94 -8.96
C ASN A 164 4.90 14.16 -9.82
N THR A 165 5.99 14.10 -10.59
CA THR A 165 6.39 15.16 -11.55
C THR A 165 5.93 14.87 -12.97
N ALA A 166 5.95 13.61 -13.42
CA ALA A 166 5.62 13.24 -14.80
C ALA A 166 4.12 13.18 -15.08
N LEU A 167 3.31 12.66 -14.15
CA LEU A 167 1.88 12.44 -14.38
C LEU A 167 1.08 13.75 -14.56
N PRO A 168 1.29 14.81 -13.75
CA PRO A 168 0.61 16.09 -13.98
C PRO A 168 0.90 16.68 -15.37
N ALA A 169 2.10 16.44 -15.91
CA ALA A 169 2.46 16.90 -17.25
C ALA A 169 1.75 16.10 -18.36
N LEU A 170 1.46 14.81 -18.14
CA LEU A 170 0.72 13.96 -19.08
C LEU A 170 -0.78 14.29 -19.09
N THR A 171 -1.35 14.71 -17.96
CA THR A 171 -2.76 15.08 -17.83
C THR A 171 -3.05 16.53 -18.19
N GLY A 172 -2.08 17.26 -18.74
CA GLY A 172 -2.20 18.67 -19.12
C GLY A 172 -2.32 19.63 -17.94
N GLN A 173 -2.02 19.19 -16.72
CA GLN A 173 -2.13 19.97 -15.49
C GLN A 173 -0.83 20.68 -15.09
N GLY A 174 0.31 20.27 -15.66
CA GLY A 174 1.63 20.83 -15.38
C GLY A 174 2.23 21.57 -16.57
N ARG A 175 3.01 22.62 -16.30
CA ARG A 175 3.96 23.14 -17.29
C ARG A 175 4.97 22.04 -17.60
N PRO A 176 5.31 21.74 -18.87
CA PRO A 176 6.36 20.80 -19.20
C PRO A 176 7.69 21.36 -18.68
N GLY A 177 8.06 20.96 -17.46
CA GLY A 177 9.33 21.34 -16.85
C GLY A 177 10.46 20.57 -17.50
N LEU A 178 11.67 21.15 -17.49
CA LEU A 178 12.93 20.51 -17.88
C LEU A 178 13.08 19.08 -17.30
N PHE A 179 12.54 18.86 -16.10
CA PHE A 179 12.60 17.61 -15.36
C PHE A 179 11.61 16.53 -15.82
N ALA A 180 10.68 16.81 -16.74
CA ALA A 180 9.72 15.82 -17.21
C ALA A 180 10.41 14.68 -17.99
N GLY A 181 11.43 15.00 -18.81
CA GLY A 181 12.24 14.01 -19.51
C GLY A 181 13.01 13.12 -18.52
N ILE A 182 13.70 13.73 -17.55
CA ILE A 182 14.43 13.04 -16.49
C ILE A 182 13.50 12.11 -15.69
N SER A 183 12.30 12.58 -15.38
CA SER A 183 11.31 11.81 -14.62
C SER A 183 10.83 10.59 -15.42
N ARG A 184 10.56 10.74 -16.73
CA ARG A 184 10.21 9.60 -17.59
C ARG A 184 11.36 8.60 -17.71
N SER A 185 12.59 9.08 -17.89
CA SER A 185 13.79 8.22 -17.90
C SER A 185 13.97 7.48 -16.58
N MET A 186 13.70 8.13 -15.44
CA MET A 186 13.76 7.48 -14.13
C MET A 186 12.69 6.39 -13.96
N LEU A 187 11.47 6.62 -14.45
CA LEU A 187 10.42 5.60 -14.44
C LEU A 187 10.77 4.39 -15.32
N LEU A 188 11.31 4.64 -16.51
CA LEU A 188 11.79 3.56 -17.39
C LEU A 188 12.95 2.79 -16.75
N PHE A 189 13.92 3.49 -16.16
CA PHE A 189 15.02 2.87 -15.44
C PHE A 189 14.51 1.99 -14.28
N ALA A 190 13.62 2.53 -13.44
CA ALA A 190 13.02 1.78 -12.34
C ALA A 190 12.26 0.54 -12.83
N ALA A 191 11.53 0.64 -13.95
CA ALA A 191 10.83 -0.50 -14.55
C ALA A 191 11.79 -1.58 -15.05
N ILE A 192 12.86 -1.20 -15.76
CA ILE A 192 13.89 -2.13 -16.25
C ILE A 192 14.56 -2.84 -15.07
N VAL A 193 14.96 -2.10 -14.04
CA VAL A 193 15.57 -2.65 -12.83
C VAL A 193 14.60 -3.58 -12.11
N ALA A 194 13.32 -3.23 -12.02
CA ALA A 194 12.32 -4.07 -11.35
C ALA A 194 12.11 -5.40 -12.08
N ILE A 195 12.04 -5.37 -13.42
CA ILE A 195 11.96 -6.57 -14.25
C ILE A 195 13.21 -7.42 -14.06
N GLY A 196 14.41 -6.81 -14.15
CA GLY A 196 15.67 -7.53 -13.96
C GLY A 196 15.78 -8.16 -12.57
N ALA A 197 15.43 -7.41 -11.52
CA ALA A 197 15.45 -7.89 -10.15
C ALA A 197 14.50 -9.08 -9.94
N ASN A 198 13.30 -9.04 -10.53
CA ASN A 198 12.33 -10.14 -10.43
C ASN A 198 12.72 -11.35 -11.28
N VAL A 199 13.30 -11.15 -12.47
CA VAL A 199 13.79 -12.25 -13.33
C VAL A 199 14.98 -12.97 -12.70
N LEU A 200 15.84 -12.23 -12.01
CA LEU A 200 17.03 -12.77 -11.34
C LEU A 200 16.78 -13.17 -9.88
N ALA A 201 15.58 -12.91 -9.36
CA ALA A 201 15.24 -13.24 -7.98
C ALA A 201 15.30 -14.74 -7.77
N SER A 202 16.21 -15.17 -6.91
CA SER A 202 16.21 -16.54 -6.39
C SER A 202 15.29 -16.63 -5.17
N PRO A 203 14.52 -17.72 -5.00
CA PRO A 203 13.78 -17.95 -3.77
C PRO A 203 14.71 -17.84 -2.56
N ALA A 204 14.22 -17.24 -1.47
CA ALA A 204 14.97 -17.20 -0.23
C ALA A 204 15.35 -18.62 0.19
N SER A 205 16.65 -18.87 0.38
CA SER A 205 17.14 -20.19 0.79
C SER A 205 16.72 -20.44 2.24
N THR A 206 16.09 -21.59 2.48
CA THR A 206 15.82 -22.05 3.84
C THR A 206 17.12 -22.43 4.53
N PRO A 207 17.32 -22.05 5.81
CA PRO A 207 18.49 -22.51 6.56
C PRO A 207 18.58 -24.04 6.57
N PRO A 208 19.79 -24.63 6.52
CA PRO A 208 19.94 -26.08 6.48
C PRO A 208 19.21 -26.78 7.64
N GLY A 209 18.34 -27.73 7.31
CA GLY A 209 17.56 -28.49 8.29
C GLY A 209 16.31 -27.78 8.81
N TRP A 210 15.94 -26.62 8.27
CA TRP A 210 14.71 -25.92 8.60
C TRP A 210 13.65 -26.15 7.53
N VAL A 211 12.43 -26.47 7.96
CA VAL A 211 11.26 -26.59 7.09
C VAL A 211 10.11 -25.75 7.65
N GLY A 212 9.56 -24.89 6.82
CA GLY A 212 8.28 -24.22 7.09
C GLY A 212 7.13 -25.14 6.69
N VAL A 213 6.18 -25.35 7.59
CA VAL A 213 4.98 -26.14 7.35
C VAL A 213 3.88 -25.18 6.94
N GLN A 214 3.21 -25.46 5.82
CA GLN A 214 2.00 -24.71 5.48
C GLN A 214 0.80 -25.43 6.06
N THR A 215 0.12 -24.80 7.02
CA THR A 215 -1.17 -25.27 7.56
C THR A 215 -2.29 -24.34 7.11
N HIS A 216 -3.41 -24.91 6.69
CA HIS A 216 -4.62 -24.15 6.37
C HIS A 216 -5.72 -24.53 7.36
N ILE A 217 -5.87 -23.74 8.42
CA ILE A 217 -6.79 -24.02 9.53
C ILE A 217 -8.03 -23.13 9.38
N VAL A 218 -9.22 -23.73 9.46
CA VAL A 218 -10.47 -22.97 9.47
C VAL A 218 -10.87 -22.66 10.92
N PRO A 219 -11.26 -21.42 11.27
CA PRO A 219 -11.64 -21.07 12.63
C PRO A 219 -12.73 -21.98 13.20
N SER A 220 -12.53 -22.47 14.43
CA SER A 220 -13.44 -23.44 15.07
C SER A 220 -14.79 -22.83 15.46
N LYS A 221 -14.89 -21.49 15.57
CA LYS A 221 -16.11 -20.72 15.91
C LYS A 221 -16.90 -21.33 17.10
N GLY A 222 -16.20 -21.73 18.15
CA GLY A 222 -16.81 -22.33 19.35
C GLY A 222 -17.13 -23.83 19.26
N ASN A 223 -16.88 -24.49 18.13
CA ASN A 223 -17.05 -25.94 17.99
C ASN A 223 -15.80 -26.69 18.49
N VAL A 224 -15.93 -27.38 19.63
CA VAL A 224 -14.84 -28.14 20.28
C VAL A 224 -14.33 -29.29 19.41
N LEU A 225 -15.20 -30.01 18.71
CA LEU A 225 -14.79 -31.11 17.83
C LEU A 225 -13.95 -30.60 16.65
N ARG A 226 -14.32 -29.44 16.09
CA ARG A 226 -13.54 -28.80 15.03
C ARG A 226 -12.19 -28.30 15.55
N ALA A 227 -12.11 -27.84 16.80
CA ALA A 227 -10.84 -27.47 17.41
C ALA A 227 -9.90 -28.69 17.56
N ILE A 228 -10.42 -29.84 17.95
CA ILE A 228 -9.65 -31.10 18.01
C ILE A 228 -9.18 -31.51 16.61
N GLN A 229 -10.05 -31.46 15.60
CA GLN A 229 -9.69 -31.77 14.21
C GLN A 229 -8.62 -30.83 13.65
N ASN A 230 -8.71 -29.53 13.97
CA ASN A 230 -7.70 -28.54 13.60
C ASN A 230 -6.34 -28.87 14.25
N ASN A 231 -6.32 -29.24 15.52
CA ASN A 231 -5.07 -29.60 16.19
C ASN A 231 -4.45 -30.86 15.57
N GLN A 232 -5.27 -31.86 15.22
CA GLN A 232 -4.78 -33.07 14.54
C GLN A 232 -4.19 -32.73 13.16
N SER A 233 -4.87 -31.90 12.37
CA SER A 233 -4.36 -31.54 11.03
C SER A 233 -3.05 -30.77 11.06
N ILE A 234 -2.81 -29.94 12.10
CA ILE A 234 -1.52 -29.27 12.33
C ILE A 234 -0.43 -30.30 12.62
N ILE A 235 -0.69 -31.23 13.54
CA ILE A 235 0.27 -32.27 13.92
C ILE A 235 0.63 -33.12 12.70
N ASP A 236 -0.36 -33.56 11.95
CA ASP A 236 -0.17 -34.38 10.75
C ASP A 236 0.62 -33.64 9.67
N ALA A 237 0.32 -32.37 9.43
CA ALA A 237 1.07 -31.53 8.50
C ALA A 237 2.53 -31.36 8.95
N GLY A 238 2.76 -31.17 10.24
CA GLY A 238 4.10 -31.05 10.82
C GLY A 238 4.93 -32.33 10.68
N LEU A 239 4.33 -33.48 10.96
CA LEU A 239 4.99 -34.78 10.84
C LEU A 239 5.28 -35.14 9.38
N ALA A 240 4.36 -34.82 8.46
CA ALA A 240 4.52 -35.12 7.05
C ALA A 240 5.55 -34.21 6.36
N GLN A 241 5.45 -32.89 6.57
CA GLN A 241 6.32 -31.91 5.91
C GLN A 241 7.68 -31.77 6.61
N GLY A 242 7.71 -31.97 7.94
CA GLY A 242 8.92 -31.86 8.76
C GLY A 242 9.79 -33.12 8.81
N LYS A 243 9.51 -34.14 8.00
CA LYS A 243 10.25 -35.41 8.06
C LYS A 243 11.73 -35.21 7.74
N GLY A 244 12.60 -35.48 8.71
CA GLY A 244 14.05 -35.27 8.58
C GLY A 244 14.50 -33.82 8.79
N ALA A 245 13.59 -32.91 9.13
CA ALA A 245 13.94 -31.56 9.51
C ALA A 245 14.51 -31.53 10.94
N ARG A 246 15.50 -30.67 11.16
CA ARG A 246 16.01 -30.34 12.50
C ARG A 246 15.08 -29.36 13.20
N VAL A 247 14.46 -28.46 12.44
CA VAL A 247 13.54 -27.44 12.95
C VAL A 247 12.32 -27.37 12.03
N VAL A 248 11.14 -27.45 12.62
CA VAL A 248 9.84 -27.34 11.95
C VAL A 248 9.18 -26.05 12.41
N ILE A 249 8.90 -25.14 11.49
CA ILE A 249 8.20 -23.88 11.79
C ILE A 249 6.76 -24.00 11.34
N PHE A 250 5.82 -23.65 12.21
CA PHE A 250 4.41 -23.49 11.88
C PHE A 250 4.08 -22.02 11.58
N PRO A 251 3.08 -21.74 10.72
CA PRO A 251 2.66 -20.38 10.43
C PRO A 251 1.86 -19.83 11.63
N GLU A 252 1.72 -18.49 11.71
CA GLU A 252 0.83 -17.88 12.71
C GLU A 252 -0.63 -18.29 12.44
N CYS A 253 -1.37 -18.54 13.54
CA CYS A 253 -2.74 -19.03 13.57
C CYS A 253 -3.79 -17.92 13.40
#